data_AF-A0A974TCY4-F1
#
_entry.id   AF-A0A974TCY4-F1
#
_cell.length_a   1.000
_cell.length_b   1.000
_cell.length_c   1.000
_cell.angle_alpha   90.00
_cell.angle_beta   90.00
_cell.angle_gamma   90.00
#
_symmetry.space_group_name_H-M   'P 1'
#
loop_
_entity.id
_entity.type
_entity.pdbx_description
1 polymer ?
#
loop_
_entity_poly.entity_id
_entity_poly.type
_entity_poly.pdbx_seq_one_letter_code
_entity_poly.pdbx_strand_id
1 'polypeptide(L)'
;MRLVSQLCLLLTIITPALASDMHLMFGLRNTIAIYIRDYGHHCPEVKDFQPIGFENGGALLRVVCGPPGDPSQGATTVFRVIAYTEGDFTVRPWREKSTGLK
;
A
#
# COMPACT_ATOMS: atom_id res chain seq x y z
N MET A 1 -54.71 8.23 -24.25
CA MET A 1 -54.22 8.04 -22.88
C MET A 1 -53.78 6.60 -22.70
N ARG A 2 -52.58 6.41 -22.13
CA ARG A 2 -51.93 5.15 -21.72
C ARG A 2 -51.46 4.20 -22.84
N LEU A 3 -50.18 4.33 -23.20
CA LEU A 3 -49.32 3.17 -23.48
C LEU A 3 -47.89 3.47 -22.97
N VAL A 4 -47.51 2.74 -21.91
CA VAL A 4 -46.17 2.16 -21.69
C VAL A 4 -45.02 3.18 -21.51
N SER A 5 -44.61 3.68 -20.33
CA SER A 5 -44.42 3.09 -18.99
C SER A 5 -43.52 1.85 -18.91
N GLN A 6 -42.58 1.63 -19.84
CA GLN A 6 -41.55 0.58 -19.75
C GLN A 6 -40.30 0.93 -20.58
N LEU A 7 -39.59 2.00 -20.22
CA LEU A 7 -38.12 2.00 -20.36
C LEU A 7 -37.54 1.54 -19.02
N CYS A 8 -37.87 0.29 -18.69
CA CYS A 8 -37.10 -0.50 -17.75
C CYS A 8 -35.68 -0.63 -18.30
N LEU A 9 -34.73 -0.51 -17.39
CA LEU A 9 -33.54 -1.34 -17.31
C LEU A 9 -32.83 -1.56 -18.63
N LEU A 10 -31.83 -0.73 -18.92
CA LEU A 10 -30.59 -1.11 -19.59
C LEU A 10 -29.83 0.18 -19.84
N LEU A 11 -28.94 0.55 -18.93
CA LEU A 11 -27.63 1.12 -19.27
C LEU A 11 -26.87 1.42 -17.97
N THR A 12 -26.06 0.42 -17.63
CA THR A 12 -24.72 0.59 -17.06
C THR A 12 -24.60 0.97 -15.59
N ILE A 13 -24.97 0.01 -14.74
CA ILE A 13 -24.20 -0.29 -13.51
C ILE A 13 -22.84 -0.86 -13.96
N ILE A 14 -21.93 -0.01 -14.39
CA ILE A 14 -20.51 -0.35 -14.59
C ILE A 14 -19.76 0.67 -13.74
N THR A 15 -19.43 0.41 -12.47
CA THR A 15 -18.14 -0.16 -12.09
C THR A 15 -18.06 -0.28 -10.55
N PRO A 16 -18.14 -1.48 -9.94
CA PRO A 16 -17.67 -1.65 -8.56
C PRO A 16 -16.24 -2.20 -8.45
N ALA A 17 -15.59 -2.57 -9.57
CA ALA A 17 -14.27 -3.19 -9.52
C ALA A 17 -13.14 -2.24 -9.04
N LEU A 18 -13.14 -0.97 -9.48
CA LEU A 18 -12.06 -0.02 -9.17
C LEU A 18 -12.11 0.52 -7.72
N ALA A 19 -13.29 0.64 -7.13
CA ALA A 19 -13.42 1.13 -5.76
C ALA A 19 -12.88 0.11 -4.75
N SER A 20 -13.09 -1.19 -4.99
CA SER A 20 -12.61 -2.26 -4.12
C SER A 20 -11.09 -2.27 -4.01
N ASP A 21 -10.38 -2.09 -5.13
CA ASP A 21 -8.92 -2.03 -5.16
C ASP A 21 -8.37 -0.82 -4.39
N MET A 22 -9.03 0.33 -4.51
CA MET A 22 -8.59 1.55 -3.83
C MET A 22 -8.69 1.39 -2.30
N HIS A 23 -9.82 0.89 -1.79
CA HIS A 23 -9.99 0.62 -0.35
C HIS A 23 -9.00 -0.41 0.18
N LEU A 24 -8.70 -1.46 -0.60
CA LEU A 24 -7.68 -2.46 -0.27
C LEU A 24 -6.28 -1.84 -0.18
N MET A 25 -5.92 -0.95 -1.11
CA MET A 25 -4.64 -0.26 -1.09
C MET A 25 -4.51 0.70 0.10
N PHE A 26 -5.56 1.45 0.45
CA PHE A 26 -5.58 2.29 1.66
C PHE A 26 -5.47 1.45 2.93
N GLY A 27 -6.20 0.33 3.00
CA GLY A 27 -6.12 -0.61 4.11
C GLY A 27 -4.71 -1.17 4.29
N LEU A 28 -4.09 -1.64 3.21
CA LEU A 28 -2.74 -2.20 3.24
C LEU A 28 -1.68 -1.16 3.64
N ARG A 29 -1.74 0.05 3.08
CA ARG A 29 -0.81 1.14 3.44
C ARG A 29 -0.93 1.50 4.92
N ASN A 30 -2.15 1.60 5.44
CA ASN A 30 -2.38 1.90 6.84
C ASN A 30 -1.88 0.77 7.75
N THR A 31 -2.16 -0.49 7.40
CA THR A 31 -1.64 -1.66 8.14
C THR A 31 -0.12 -1.66 8.19
N ILE A 32 0.55 -1.46 7.05
CA ILE A 32 2.02 -1.38 7.00
C ILE A 32 2.54 -0.21 7.87
N ALA A 33 1.91 0.96 7.82
CA ALA A 33 2.28 2.11 8.64
C ALA A 33 2.14 1.84 10.15
N ILE A 34 1.09 1.11 10.55
CA ILE A 34 0.89 0.66 11.94
C ILE A 34 2.04 -0.26 12.35
N TYR A 35 2.32 -1.32 11.57
CA TYR A 35 3.39 -2.26 11.89
C TYR A 35 4.77 -1.58 11.98
N ILE A 36 5.11 -0.66 11.06
CA ILE A 36 6.38 0.07 11.14
C ILE A 36 6.49 0.87 12.45
N ARG A 37 5.38 1.45 12.92
CA ARG A 37 5.33 2.18 14.20
C ARG A 37 5.43 1.25 15.40
N ASP A 38 4.77 0.09 15.37
CA ASP A 38 4.85 -0.91 16.44
C ASP A 38 6.27 -1.49 16.58
N TYR A 39 7.03 -1.54 15.49
CA TYR A 39 8.46 -1.85 15.48
C TYR A 39 9.36 -0.71 16.02
N GLY A 40 8.78 0.40 16.46
CA GLY A 40 9.49 1.53 17.06
C GLY A 40 10.05 2.55 16.06
N HIS A 41 9.58 2.54 14.81
CA HIS A 41 10.03 3.48 13.78
C HIS A 41 9.01 4.59 13.52
N HIS A 42 9.49 5.77 13.14
CA HIS A 42 8.60 6.88 12.78
C HIS A 42 8.09 6.72 11.32
N CYS A 43 6.84 6.29 11.17
CA CYS A 43 6.15 6.22 9.88
C CYS A 43 4.70 6.73 10.01
N PRO A 44 4.48 8.05 9.85
CA PRO A 44 3.15 8.64 9.94
C PRO A 44 2.21 8.14 8.83
N GLU A 45 2.71 8.07 7.59
CA GLU A 45 1.95 7.60 6.43
C GLU A 45 2.88 6.87 5.43
N VAL A 46 2.41 5.75 4.87
CA VAL A 46 3.04 5.07 3.74
C VAL A 46 2.63 5.76 2.44
N LYS A 47 3.59 6.44 1.80
CA LYS A 47 3.38 7.13 0.52
C LYS A 47 3.43 6.18 -0.66
N ASP A 48 4.36 5.24 -0.59
CA ASP A 48 4.59 4.26 -1.64
C ASP A 48 5.12 2.94 -1.06
N PHE A 49 4.87 1.85 -1.75
CA PHE A 49 5.52 0.58 -1.47
C PHE A 49 5.68 -0.22 -2.76
N GLN A 50 6.82 -0.87 -2.92
CA GLN A 50 7.12 -1.68 -4.09
C GLN A 50 7.56 -3.08 -3.64
N PRO A 51 6.92 -4.15 -4.16
CA PRO A 51 7.47 -5.50 -4.01
C PRO A 51 8.76 -5.61 -4.80
N ILE A 52 9.84 -6.05 -4.15
CA ILE A 52 11.18 -6.14 -4.74
C ILE A 52 11.73 -7.57 -4.74
N GLY A 53 10.98 -8.53 -4.19
CA GLY A 53 11.34 -9.95 -4.20
C GLY A 53 10.72 -10.72 -3.04
N PHE A 54 11.39 -11.80 -2.66
CA PHE A 54 11.03 -12.65 -1.53
C PHE A 54 12.25 -12.84 -0.62
N GLU A 55 12.02 -12.88 0.70
CA GLU A 55 13.06 -13.22 1.67
C GLU A 55 12.46 -13.97 2.85
N ASN A 56 13.16 -15.00 3.36
CA ASN A 56 12.77 -15.78 4.53
C ASN A 56 11.33 -16.33 4.47
N GLY A 57 10.81 -16.64 3.27
CA GLY A 57 9.45 -17.14 3.09
C GLY A 57 8.35 -16.08 3.03
N GLY A 58 8.69 -14.78 3.11
CA GLY A 58 7.76 -13.67 2.95
C GLY A 58 8.03 -12.80 1.73
N ALA A 59 7.06 -11.97 1.36
CA ALA A 59 7.20 -10.97 0.30
C ALA A 59 8.03 -9.78 0.80
N LEU A 60 9.12 -9.48 0.12
CA LEU A 60 9.98 -8.36 0.44
C LEU A 60 9.48 -7.09 -0.25
N LEU A 61 9.18 -6.07 0.57
CA LEU A 61 8.68 -4.77 0.17
C LEU A 61 9.69 -3.68 0.51
N ARG A 62 9.92 -2.77 -0.45
CA ARG A 62 10.52 -1.46 -0.19
C ARG A 62 9.38 -0.49 0.12
N VAL A 63 9.31 -0.02 1.36
CA VAL A 63 8.23 0.85 1.84
C VAL A 63 8.76 2.25 2.08
N VAL A 64 8.01 3.26 1.65
CA VAL A 64 8.38 4.66 1.74
C VAL A 64 7.41 5.39 2.66
N CYS A 65 7.94 5.92 3.77
CA CYS A 65 7.18 6.71 4.74
C CYS A 65 7.43 8.20 4.54
N GLY A 66 6.41 9.01 4.78
CA GLY A 66 6.47 10.46 4.72
C GLY A 66 5.50 11.15 5.69
N PRO A 67 5.46 12.49 5.71
CA PRO A 67 4.50 13.25 6.51
C PRO A 67 3.07 13.00 6.02
N PRO A 68 2.06 13.10 6.89
CA PRO A 68 0.67 12.91 6.49
C PRO A 68 0.24 13.95 5.45
N GLY A 69 -0.58 13.53 4.47
CA GLY A 69 -1.20 14.43 3.49
C GLY A 69 -0.44 14.49 2.16
N ASP A 70 0.00 15.69 1.76
CA ASP A 70 0.49 16.00 0.41
C ASP A 70 1.53 14.98 -0.09
N PRO A 71 1.26 14.23 -1.19
CA PRO A 71 2.19 13.27 -1.76
C PRO A 71 3.47 13.91 -2.31
N SER A 72 3.50 15.23 -2.51
CA SER A 72 4.66 15.98 -2.98
C SER A 72 5.63 16.41 -1.87
N GLN A 73 5.23 16.34 -0.58
CA GLN A 73 6.08 16.70 0.56
C GLN A 73 7.21 15.71 0.87
N GLY A 74 7.48 14.79 -0.05
CA GLY A 74 8.71 14.01 -0.09
C GLY A 74 8.69 12.76 0.79
N ALA A 75 9.26 11.70 0.23
CA ALA A 75 9.65 10.49 0.95
C ALA A 75 10.70 10.83 2.02
N THR A 76 10.40 10.60 3.30
CA THR A 76 11.32 10.96 4.39
C THR A 76 12.17 9.78 4.83
N THR A 77 11.63 8.56 4.77
CA THR A 77 12.35 7.37 5.23
C THR A 77 11.92 6.14 4.48
N VAL A 78 12.90 5.31 4.10
CA VAL A 78 12.65 4.05 3.40
C VAL A 78 12.88 2.90 4.37
N PHE A 79 11.96 1.94 4.35
CA PHE A 79 12.01 0.73 5.16
C PHE A 79 12.03 -0.50 4.26
N ARG A 80 12.70 -1.51 4.79
CA ARG A 80 12.68 -2.88 4.30
C ARG A 80 11.65 -3.64 5.11
N VAL A 81 10.58 -4.11 4.47
CA VAL A 81 9.49 -4.82 5.14
C VAL A 81 9.33 -6.21 4.52
N ILE A 82 9.29 -7.27 5.34
CA ILE A 82 8.94 -8.62 4.88
C ILE A 82 7.54 -8.93 5.36
N ALA A 83 6.60 -9.14 4.45
CA ALA A 83 5.22 -9.51 4.73
C ALA A 83 5.05 -11.04 4.60
N TYR A 84 4.64 -11.70 5.68
CA TYR A 84 4.40 -13.14 5.71
C TYR A 84 2.94 -13.45 5.38
N THR A 85 2.68 -14.65 4.85
CA THR A 85 1.31 -15.10 4.55
C THR A 85 0.45 -15.29 5.80
N GLU A 86 1.08 -15.40 6.97
CA GLU A 86 0.42 -15.51 8.28
C GLU A 86 -0.13 -14.17 8.79
N GLY A 87 0.17 -13.06 8.10
CA GLY A 87 -0.32 -11.71 8.46
C GLY A 87 0.66 -10.88 9.30
N ASP A 88 1.82 -11.44 9.63
CA ASP A 88 2.89 -10.74 10.33
C ASP A 88 3.84 -10.00 9.38
N PHE A 89 4.55 -9.02 9.92
CA PHE A 89 5.53 -8.22 9.20
C PHE A 89 6.83 -8.17 9.99
N THR A 90 7.98 -8.18 9.32
CA THR A 90 9.24 -7.73 9.92
C THR A 90 9.68 -6.43 9.27
N VAL A 91 10.21 -5.51 10.09
CA VAL A 91 10.61 -4.17 9.64
C VAL A 91 12.07 -3.93 9.97
N ARG A 92 12.82 -3.40 9.00
CA ARG A 92 14.20 -2.93 9.16
C ARG A 92 14.40 -1.60 8.42
N PRO A 93 15.29 -0.71 8.88
CA PRO A 93 15.70 0.43 8.08
C PRO A 93 16.26 -0.02 6.73
N TRP A 94 15.94 0.72 5.67
CA TRP A 94 16.54 0.47 4.37
C TRP A 94 18.01 0.87 4.42
N ARG A 95 18.91 -0.12 4.38
CA ARG A 95 20.32 0.13 4.10
C ARG A 95 20.52 -0.06 2.62
N GLU A 96 20.88 0.99 1.90
CA GLU A 96 21.53 0.77 0.61
C GLU A 96 22.75 -0.12 0.88
N LYS A 97 22.84 -1.26 0.19
CA LYS A 97 24.15 -1.87 0.00
C LYS A 97 24.97 -0.79 -0.68
N SER A 98 25.88 -0.16 0.05
CA SER A 98 26.97 0.57 -0.58
C SER A 98 27.57 -0.40 -1.59
N THR A 99 27.32 -0.17 -2.87
CA THR A 99 28.07 -0.79 -3.94
C THR A 99 29.51 -0.36 -3.66
N GLY A 100 30.26 -1.24 -3.02
CA GLY A 100 31.69 -1.07 -2.80
C GLY A 100 32.37 -1.13 -4.15
N LEU A 101 32.32 -0.03 -4.90
CA LEU A 101 33.37 0.28 -5.86
C LEU A 101 34.56 0.76 -5.05
N LYS A 102 35.51 -0.16 -4.84
CA LYS A 102 36.93 0.19 -4.80
C LYS A 102 37.41 0.37 -6.22
#